data_AF-A0A3D8Y689-F1
#
_entry.id   AF-A0A3D8Y689-F1
#
_cell.length_a   1.000
_cell.length_b   1.000
_cell.length_c   1.000
_cell.angle_alpha   90.00
_cell.angle_beta   90.00
_cell.angle_gamma   90.00
#
_symmetry.space_group_name_H-M   'P 1'
#
loop_
_entity.id
_entity.type
_entity.pdbx_description
1 polymer ?
#
loop_
_entity_poly.entity_id
_entity_poly.type
_entity_poly.pdbx_seq_one_letter_code
_entity_poly.pdbx_strand_id
1 'polypeptide(L)'
;MIHEKIFKLAVGREAKIVIKSQTLKNSSEVNFDLEFLIRDNEENFRPPIGMNHPQFWKLKKYTAEKSRFLQLEYSGLSRKQLKESIAEFKALFGPDYTFRDKTEIGARVKSLKGIRVSALSRRMLA
;
A
#
# COMPACT_ATOMS: atom_id res chain seq x y z
N MET A 1 -9.59 14.26 -1.40
CA MET A 1 -8.81 14.44 -0.17
C MET A 1 -7.57 13.55 -0.25
N ILE A 2 -6.48 13.92 0.41
CA ILE A 2 -5.24 13.11 0.45
C ILE A 2 -4.90 12.87 1.92
N HIS A 3 -4.69 11.60 2.28
CA HIS A 3 -4.20 11.21 3.60
C HIS A 3 -2.85 10.53 3.44
N GLU A 4 -1.83 11.06 4.12
CA GLU A 4 -0.47 10.52 4.06
C GLU A 4 -0.06 10.01 5.44
N LYS A 5 0.59 8.84 5.47
CA LYS A 5 1.19 8.30 6.68
C LYS A 5 2.59 7.78 6.40
N ILE A 6 3.55 8.26 7.17
CA ILE A 6 4.97 7.86 7.07
C ILE A 6 5.26 6.89 8.21
N PHE A 7 5.88 5.77 7.86
CA PHE A 7 6.37 4.74 8.76
C PHE A 7 7.88 4.69 8.68
N LYS A 8 8.53 4.81 9.84
CA LYS A 8 9.97 4.57 9.97
C LYS A 8 10.19 3.07 10.06
N LEU A 9 10.95 2.52 9.11
CA LEU A 9 11.37 1.13 9.08
C LEU A 9 12.80 1.00 9.62
N ALA A 10 13.30 -0.23 9.74
CA ALA A 10 14.65 -0.48 10.19
C ALA A 10 15.70 0.08 9.20
N VAL A 11 16.87 0.46 9.72
CA VAL A 11 18.06 0.85 8.94
C VAL A 11 17.87 2.13 8.10
N GLY A 12 17.24 3.17 8.66
CA GLY A 12 17.12 4.50 8.00
C GLY A 12 16.17 4.53 6.80
N ARG A 13 15.46 3.44 6.55
CA ARG A 13 14.42 3.35 5.53
C ARG A 13 13.11 3.89 6.06
N GLU A 14 12.42 4.67 5.25
CA GLU A 14 11.08 5.15 5.53
C GLU A 14 10.14 4.70 4.43
N ALA A 15 8.93 4.31 4.80
CA ALA A 15 7.87 3.99 3.86
C ALA A 15 6.68 4.92 4.10
N LYS A 16 6.13 5.48 3.03
CA LYS A 16 4.96 6.33 3.05
C LYS A 16 3.80 5.65 2.34
N ILE A 17 2.63 5.67 2.99
CA ILE A 17 1.35 5.31 2.38
C ILE A 17 0.63 6.62 2.06
N VAL A 18 0.22 6.79 0.81
CA VAL A 18 -0.60 7.91 0.35
C VAL A 18 -1.94 7.37 -0.09
N ILE A 19 -3.01 7.80 0.58
CA ILE A 19 -4.40 7.44 0.27
C ILE A 19 -5.03 8.64 -0.42
N LYS A 20 -5.27 8.52 -1.72
CA LYS A 20 -5.90 9.55 -2.54
C LYS A 20 -7.37 9.23 -2.68
N SER A 21 -8.25 10.12 -2.22
CA SER A 21 -9.68 9.94 -2.29
C SER A 21 -10.38 10.96 -3.18
N GLN A 22 -11.37 10.48 -3.92
CA GLN A 22 -12.30 11.26 -4.70
C GLN A 22 -13.71 10.98 -4.17
N THR A 23 -14.30 12.00 -3.56
CA THR A 23 -15.71 12.02 -3.17
C THR A 23 -16.52 12.43 -4.39
N LEU A 24 -17.48 11.60 -4.82
CA LEU A 24 -18.47 12.06 -5.78
C LEU A 24 -19.40 13.06 -5.08
N LYS A 25 -19.59 14.26 -5.65
CA LYS A 25 -20.33 15.37 -5.02
C LYS A 25 -21.79 15.02 -4.65
N ASN A 26 -22.36 13.96 -5.21
CA ASN A 26 -23.76 13.56 -5.03
C ASN A 26 -23.93 12.12 -4.49
N SER A 27 -22.86 11.47 -4.05
CA SER A 27 -22.99 10.15 -3.43
C SER A 27 -22.15 10.08 -2.16
N SER A 28 -22.65 9.36 -1.15
CA SER A 28 -21.86 8.97 0.01
C SER A 28 -20.82 7.89 -0.34
N GLU A 29 -20.30 7.90 -1.57
CA GLU A 29 -19.33 6.93 -2.07
C GLU A 29 -17.96 7.60 -2.21
N VAL A 30 -17.00 7.08 -1.45
CA VAL A 30 -15.61 7.52 -1.46
C VAL A 30 -14.80 6.50 -2.22
N ASN A 31 -14.37 6.89 -3.42
CA ASN A 31 -13.39 6.11 -4.17
C ASN A 31 -12.00 6.50 -3.68
N PHE A 32 -11.21 5.53 -3.23
CA PHE A 32 -9.83 5.78 -2.82
C PHE A 32 -8.84 4.90 -3.59
N ASP A 33 -7.65 5.44 -3.82
CA ASP A 33 -6.49 4.78 -4.41
C ASP A 33 -5.31 4.83 -3.43
N LEU A 34 -4.49 3.78 -3.43
CA LEU A 34 -3.39 3.56 -2.49
C LEU A 34 -2.06 3.65 -3.21
N GLU A 35 -1.20 4.56 -2.79
CA GLU A 35 0.14 4.70 -3.36
C GLU A 35 1.20 4.45 -2.28
N PHE A 36 2.19 3.64 -2.64
CA PHE A 36 3.28 3.26 -1.75
C PHE A 36 4.57 3.92 -2.22
N LEU A 37 5.21 4.62 -1.31
CA LEU A 37 6.50 5.27 -1.56
C LEU A 37 7.50 4.83 -0.49
N ILE A 38 8.77 4.80 -0.85
CA ILE A 38 9.88 4.54 0.06
C ILE A 38 10.94 5.62 -0.07
N ARG A 39 11.77 5.73 0.96
CA ARG A 39 12.93 6.61 1.03
C ARG A 39 14.03 5.87 1.79
N ASP A 40 15.17 5.65 1.15
CA ASP A 40 16.34 4.97 1.76
C ASP A 40 17.48 5.99 1.85
N ASN A 41 17.63 6.72 2.96
CA ASN A 41 18.63 7.78 3.15
C ASN A 41 18.69 8.90 2.07
N GLU A 42 17.77 8.89 1.12
CA GLU A 42 17.61 9.91 0.09
C GLU A 42 16.69 11.03 0.57
N GLU A 43 16.76 12.21 -0.07
CA GLU A 43 15.88 13.33 0.29
C GLU A 43 14.42 13.09 -0.13
N ASN A 44 14.21 12.41 -1.26
CA ASN A 44 12.90 12.29 -1.92
C ASN A 44 12.26 10.92 -1.78
N PHE A 45 10.92 10.90 -1.68
CA PHE A 45 10.12 9.67 -1.72
C PHE A 45 9.98 9.17 -3.16
N ARG A 46 10.21 7.86 -3.36
CA ARG A 46 10.15 7.20 -4.67
C ARG A 46 9.29 5.94 -4.62
N PRO A 47 8.76 5.45 -5.75
CA PRO A 47 8.12 4.14 -5.80
C PRO A 47 9.09 3.04 -5.36
N PRO A 48 8.63 2.02 -4.62
CA PRO A 48 9.48 0.92 -4.17
C PRO A 48 10.06 0.08 -5.32
N ILE A 49 9.41 0.10 -6.48
CA ILE A 49 9.84 -0.59 -7.68
C ILE A 49 9.86 0.44 -8.83
N GLY A 50 11.03 0.99 -9.12
CA GLY A 50 11.26 1.87 -10.27
C GLY A 50 11.65 1.12 -11.54
N MET A 51 11.86 1.84 -12.66
CA MET A 51 12.25 1.26 -13.95
C MET A 51 13.53 0.42 -13.89
N ASN A 52 14.47 0.80 -13.04
CA ASN A 52 15.76 0.11 -12.87
C ASN A 52 15.67 -1.12 -11.95
N HIS A 53 14.50 -1.43 -11.39
CA HIS A 53 14.34 -2.54 -10.46
C HIS A 53 14.19 -3.88 -11.23
N PRO A 54 14.87 -4.97 -10.81
CA PRO A 54 14.80 -6.26 -11.48
C PRO A 54 13.39 -6.88 -11.54
N GLN A 55 12.43 -6.37 -10.76
CA GLN A 55 11.03 -6.81 -10.81
C GLN A 55 10.09 -5.82 -11.53
N PHE A 56 10.62 -4.76 -12.14
CA PHE A 56 9.81 -3.80 -12.88
C PHE A 56 9.04 -4.45 -14.04
N TRP A 57 9.63 -5.44 -14.72
CA TRP A 57 8.94 -6.21 -15.76
C TRP A 57 7.78 -7.04 -15.21
N LYS A 58 7.85 -7.54 -13.96
CA LYS A 58 6.72 -8.21 -13.31
C LYS A 58 5.60 -7.22 -13.03
N LEU A 59 5.96 -6.01 -12.60
CA LEU A 59 5.01 -4.93 -12.37
C LEU A 59 4.25 -4.56 -13.64
N LYS A 60 4.93 -4.50 -14.80
CA LYS A 60 4.30 -4.27 -16.11
C LYS A 60 3.42 -5.42 -16.59
N LYS A 61 3.75 -6.67 -16.25
CA LYS A 61 2.98 -7.86 -16.68
C LYS A 61 1.80 -8.18 -15.78
N TYR A 62 1.79 -7.68 -14.55
CA TYR A 62 0.76 -7.97 -13.58
C TYR A 62 -0.46 -7.06 -13.71
N THR A 63 -1.62 -7.60 -13.32
CA THR A 63 -2.83 -6.81 -13.11
C THR A 63 -2.58 -5.73 -12.06
N ALA A 64 -3.34 -4.63 -12.11
CA ALA A 64 -3.19 -3.49 -11.22
C ALA A 64 -3.18 -3.88 -9.73
N GLU A 65 -3.94 -4.92 -9.35
CA GLU A 65 -3.95 -5.48 -8.00
C GLU A 65 -2.62 -6.14 -7.60
N LYS A 66 -2.12 -7.05 -8.44
CA LYS A 66 -0.90 -7.82 -8.17
C LYS A 66 0.33 -6.93 -8.19
N SER A 67 0.37 -5.93 -9.07
CA SER A 67 1.45 -4.95 -9.11
C SER A 67 1.49 -4.12 -7.83
N ARG A 68 0.35 -3.73 -7.28
CA ARG A 68 0.28 -2.97 -6.02
C ARG A 68 0.60 -3.82 -4.79
N PHE A 69 0.19 -5.08 -4.77
CA PHE A 69 0.61 -6.02 -3.73
C PHE A 69 2.13 -6.20 -3.73
N LEU A 70 2.73 -6.31 -4.92
CA LEU A 70 4.18 -6.36 -5.07
C LEU A 70 4.83 -5.06 -4.55
N GLN A 71 4.28 -3.90 -4.87
CA GLN A 71 4.76 -2.63 -4.32
C GLN A 71 4.66 -2.57 -2.79
N LEU A 72 3.57 -3.07 -2.20
CA LEU A 72 3.42 -3.17 -0.74
C LEU A 72 4.51 -4.05 -0.14
N GLU A 73 4.74 -5.25 -0.69
CA GLU A 73 5.81 -6.14 -0.20
C GLU A 73 7.19 -5.49 -0.28
N TYR A 74 7.50 -4.85 -1.40
CA TYR A 74 8.77 -4.16 -1.61
C TYR A 74 8.90 -2.87 -0.80
N SER A 75 7.79 -2.26 -0.39
CA SER A 75 7.83 -1.09 0.50
C SER A 75 8.32 -1.43 1.91
N GLY A 76 8.20 -2.69 2.33
CA GLY A 76 8.50 -3.12 3.70
C GLY A 76 7.36 -2.84 4.69
N LEU A 77 6.23 -2.33 4.20
CA LEU A 77 5.05 -2.10 5.04
C LEU A 77 4.33 -3.41 5.34
N SER A 78 3.97 -3.59 6.60
CA SER A 78 3.14 -4.71 7.02
C SER A 78 1.68 -4.50 6.62
N ARG A 79 0.96 -5.60 6.45
CA ARG A 79 -0.50 -5.58 6.23
C ARG A 79 -1.26 -4.92 7.39
N LYS A 80 -0.70 -4.94 8.61
CA LYS A 80 -1.29 -4.29 9.79
C LYS A 80 -1.23 -2.77 9.64
N GLN A 81 -0.05 -2.23 9.31
CA GLN A 81 0.16 -0.80 9.05
C GLN A 81 -0.75 -0.29 7.93
N LEU A 82 -0.91 -1.06 6.84
CA LEU A 82 -1.87 -0.71 5.79
C LEU A 82 -3.31 -0.63 6.30
N LYS A 83 -3.76 -1.62 7.09
CA LYS A 83 -5.11 -1.63 7.66
C LYS A 83 -5.33 -0.49 8.62
N GLU A 84 -4.33 -0.16 9.44
CA GLU A 84 -4.37 0.99 10.36
C GLU A 84 -4.52 2.30 9.58
N SER A 85 -3.70 2.53 8.55
CA SER A 85 -3.84 3.70 7.67
C SER A 85 -5.20 3.80 7.00
N ILE A 86 -5.75 2.66 6.53
CA ILE A 86 -7.09 2.65 5.93
C ILE A 86 -8.16 2.93 7.00
N ALA A 87 -8.03 2.40 8.21
CA ALA A 87 -8.98 2.62 9.29
C ALA A 87 -8.97 4.09 9.74
N GLU A 88 -7.79 4.69 9.90
CA GLU A 88 -7.62 6.11 10.19
C GLU A 88 -8.22 6.97 9.09
N PHE A 89 -7.91 6.66 7.82
CA PHE A 89 -8.53 7.34 6.68
C PHE A 89 -10.05 7.22 6.72
N LYS A 90 -10.60 6.03 6.97
CA LYS A 90 -12.04 5.84 7.08
C LYS A 90 -12.66 6.61 8.23
N ALA A 91 -11.97 6.72 9.37
CA ALA A 91 -12.44 7.48 10.52
C ALA A 91 -12.48 9.00 10.26
N LEU A 92 -11.72 9.50 9.28
CA LEU A 92 -11.84 10.89 8.82
C LEU A 92 -13.14 11.14 8.04
N PHE A 93 -13.76 10.08 7.54
CA PHE A 93 -15.07 10.11 6.92
C PHE A 93 -16.09 9.58 7.94
N GLY A 94 -17.28 10.18 8.00
CA GLY A 94 -18.34 9.70 8.89
C GLY A 94 -18.77 8.26 8.60
N PRO A 95 -19.55 7.63 9.51
CA PRO A 95 -20.03 6.26 9.34
C PRO A 95 -20.93 6.07 8.10
N ASP A 96 -21.48 7.15 7.55
CA ASP A 96 -22.42 7.14 6.42
C ASP A 96 -21.74 7.02 5.04
N TYR A 97 -20.41 6.97 4.99
CA TYR A 97 -19.68 6.83 3.74
C TYR A 97 -19.39 5.36 3.39
N THR A 98 -19.75 5.00 2.17
CA THR A 98 -19.34 3.75 1.53
C THR A 98 -17.97 3.95 0.88
N PHE A 99 -17.03 3.04 1.16
CA PHE A 99 -15.67 3.15 0.63
C PHE A 99 -15.45 2.10 -0.45
N ARG A 100 -15.10 2.54 -1.65
CA ARG A 100 -14.62 1.65 -2.72
C ARG A 100 -13.12 1.83 -2.92
N ASP A 101 -12.42 0.71 -2.72
CA ASP A 101 -11.01 0.59 -3.07
C ASP A 101 -10.93 0.38 -4.58
N LYS A 102 -10.42 1.37 -5.32
CA LYS A 102 -10.23 1.25 -6.78
C LYS A 102 -9.27 0.11 -7.17
N THR A 103 -8.50 -0.38 -6.21
CA THR A 103 -7.43 -1.36 -6.42
C THR A 103 -7.70 -2.73 -5.80
N GLU A 104 -8.83 -2.92 -5.12
CA GLU A 104 -9.27 -4.17 -4.46
C GLU A 104 -8.27 -4.85 -3.49
N ILE A 105 -7.18 -4.16 -3.12
CA ILE A 105 -6.11 -4.72 -2.28
C ILE A 105 -6.68 -5.11 -0.91
N GLY A 106 -7.55 -4.25 -0.35
CA GLY A 106 -8.17 -4.50 0.96
C GLY A 106 -9.01 -5.78 1.02
N ALA A 107 -9.67 -6.16 -0.08
CA ALA A 107 -10.53 -7.33 -0.15
C ALA A 107 -9.73 -8.65 -0.17
N ARG A 108 -8.62 -8.70 -0.92
CA ARG A 108 -7.76 -9.89 -1.05
C ARG A 108 -6.77 -10.09 0.09
N VAL A 109 -6.41 -9.03 0.84
CA VAL A 109 -5.63 -9.19 2.09
C VAL A 109 -6.37 -10.10 3.09
N LYS A 110 -7.72 -10.14 3.07
CA LYS A 110 -8.51 -11.08 3.88
C LYS A 110 -8.47 -12.52 3.33
N SER A 111 -8.45 -12.71 2.01
CA SER A 111 -8.48 -14.04 1.37
C SER A 111 -7.12 -14.75 1.34
N LEU A 112 -6.02 -14.04 1.58
CA LEU A 112 -4.65 -14.60 1.56
C LEU A 112 -4.20 -15.18 2.91
N LYS A 113 -5.12 -15.46 3.84
CA LYS A 113 -4.82 -16.12 5.14
C LYS A 113 -4.14 -17.49 5.00
N GLY A 114 -4.03 -18.06 3.79
CA GLY A 114 -3.37 -19.34 3.52
C GLY A 114 -2.09 -19.29 2.68
N ILE A 115 -1.67 -18.13 2.14
CA ILE A 115 -0.39 -18.05 1.41
C ILE A 115 0.71 -17.75 2.42
N ARG A 116 1.42 -18.82 2.82
CA ARG A 116 2.65 -18.72 3.62
C ARG A 116 3.60 -17.74 2.92
N VAL A 117 4.00 -16.73 3.70
CA VAL A 117 4.99 -15.72 3.36
C VAL A 117 6.27 -16.43 2.90
N SER A 118 6.54 -16.41 1.59
CA SER A 118 7.81 -16.82 1.00
C SER A 118 8.27 -15.66 0.13
N ALA A 119 9.42 -15.00 0.33
CA ALA A 119 10.73 -15.56 0.60
C ALA A 119 11.59 -14.73 1.59
N LEU A 120 11.06 -13.65 2.15
CA LEU A 120 11.82 -12.72 3.01
C LEU A 120 12.02 -13.26 4.44
N SER A 121 11.08 -14.05 4.96
CA SER A 121 11.16 -14.65 6.30
C SER A 121 12.20 -15.77 6.43
N ARG A 122 12.75 -16.29 5.31
CA ARG A 122 13.79 -17.34 5.35
C ARG A 122 15.21 -16.80 5.58
N ARG A 123 15.43 -15.49 5.42
CA ARG A 123 16.77 -14.89 5.47
C ARG A 123 17.15 -14.31 6.84
N MET A 124 16.24 -14.31 7.80
CA MET A 124 16.46 -13.82 9.17
C MET A 124 16.63 -14.93 10.22
N LEU A 125 16.74 -16.20 9.79
CA LEU A 125 16.96 -17.35 10.67
C LEU A 125 18.15 -18.21 10.21
N ALA A 126 19.21 -17.56 9.71
CA ALA A 126 20.50 -18.20 9.48
C ALA A 126 21.49 -17.69 10.52
#